data_AF-A0A9W5IX69-F1
#
_entry.id   AF-A0A9W5IX69-F1
#
_cell.length_a   1.000
_cell.length_b   1.000
_cell.length_c   1.000
_cell.angle_alpha   90.00
_cell.angle_beta   90.00
_cell.angle_gamma   90.00
#
_symmetry.space_group_name_H-M   'P 1'
#
loop_
_entity.id
_entity.type
_entity.pdbx_description
1 polymer ?
#
loop_
_entity_poly.entity_id
_entity_poly.type
_entity_poly.pdbx_seq_one_letter_code
_entity_poly.pdbx_strand_id
1 'polypeptide(L)'
;MLLLRREYIHRMFHMIIDNRRFDTPWSISNYDGGMNFLGTLGEVPVHQISDRSATLCFEWKGEVSIPRSTYDIADMKPNVLYDFNGSGQHFDNPDPRYLLPIGSTGLILKHVVIDDEDELLRIWCLRRNIYRRKYRLLKNIPILRDVLLHRAWQEIYRINEECRKNTFVISICHRPHEI
;
A
#
# COMPACT_ATOMS: atom_id res chain seq x y z
N MET A 1 5.69 -1.70 -6.31
CA MET A 1 4.25 -1.72 -5.95
C MET A 1 4.11 -2.15 -4.50
N LEU A 2 3.24 -1.49 -3.72
CA LEU A 2 2.83 -1.97 -2.40
C LEU A 2 1.46 -2.63 -2.52
N LEU A 3 1.28 -3.76 -1.87
CA LEU A 3 0.06 -4.56 -1.93
C LEU A 3 -0.64 -4.49 -0.60
N LEU A 4 -1.93 -4.14 -0.62
CA LEU A 4 -2.71 -4.03 0.60
C LEU A 4 -3.63 -5.23 0.77
N ARG A 5 -3.44 -5.91 1.91
CA ARG A 5 -4.36 -6.92 2.39
C ARG A 5 -5.69 -6.29 2.75
N ARG A 6 -6.76 -7.08 2.62
CA ARG A 6 -8.13 -6.72 2.98
C ARG A 6 -8.27 -6.14 4.38
N GLU A 7 -7.47 -6.62 5.34
CA GLU A 7 -7.47 -6.12 6.71
C GLU A 7 -6.89 -4.70 6.86
N TYR A 8 -5.99 -4.27 5.95
CA TYR A 8 -5.25 -3.00 6.06
C TYR A 8 -5.68 -1.91 5.08
N ILE A 9 -6.56 -2.19 4.14
CA ILE A 9 -7.02 -1.20 3.16
C ILE A 9 -7.65 0.06 3.79
N HIS A 10 -8.22 -0.02 5.01
CA HIS A 10 -8.66 1.17 5.74
C HIS A 10 -7.49 2.13 6.06
N ARG A 11 -6.30 1.59 6.33
CA ARG A 11 -5.06 2.35 6.56
C ARG A 11 -4.63 3.12 5.32
N MET A 12 -4.92 2.62 4.12
CA MET A 12 -4.67 3.34 2.87
C MET A 12 -5.24 4.75 2.93
N PHE A 13 -6.53 4.86 3.25
CA PHE A 13 -7.20 6.15 3.25
C PHE A 13 -6.70 7.03 4.39
N HIS A 14 -6.75 6.55 5.63
CA HIS A 14 -6.39 7.36 6.77
C HIS A 14 -4.91 7.73 6.80
N MET A 15 -4.01 6.79 6.58
CA MET A 15 -2.58 7.01 6.77
C MET A 15 -1.95 7.55 5.49
N ILE A 16 -2.22 6.93 4.35
CA ILE A 16 -1.51 7.25 3.11
C ILE A 16 -2.17 8.43 2.38
N ILE A 17 -3.49 8.37 2.15
CA ILE A 17 -4.19 9.42 1.40
C ILE A 17 -4.39 10.68 2.23
N ASP A 18 -4.90 10.55 3.46
CA ASP A 18 -5.25 11.71 4.28
C ASP A 18 -3.99 12.31 4.96
N ASN A 19 -3.09 11.46 5.48
CA ASN A 19 -1.95 11.89 6.29
C ASN A 19 -0.59 11.84 5.57
N ARG A 20 -0.53 11.37 4.32
CA ARG A 20 0.71 11.23 3.54
C ARG A 20 1.81 10.48 4.28
N ARG A 21 1.43 9.45 5.03
CA ARG A 21 2.30 8.72 5.94
C ARG A 21 2.01 7.23 5.91
N PHE A 22 3.06 6.42 5.98
CA PHE A 22 2.95 4.98 6.21
C PHE A 22 3.57 4.67 7.57
N ASP A 23 2.74 4.25 8.52
CA ASP A 23 3.21 3.79 9.83
C ASP A 23 3.42 2.29 9.84
N THR A 24 4.65 1.87 10.11
CA THR A 24 4.97 0.48 10.44
C THR A 24 5.07 0.31 11.97
N PRO A 25 4.53 -0.79 12.51
CA PRO A 25 4.68 -1.12 13.93
C PRO A 25 6.06 -1.69 14.27
N TRP A 26 6.85 -2.06 13.25
CA TRP A 26 8.10 -2.78 13.43
C TRP A 26 9.27 -1.82 13.67
N SER A 27 10.33 -2.31 14.32
CA SER A 27 11.57 -1.56 14.53
C SER A 27 12.40 -1.48 13.25
N ILE A 28 13.28 -0.48 13.14
CA ILE A 28 14.19 -0.31 11.99
C ILE A 28 15.15 -1.49 11.78
N SER A 29 15.37 -2.31 12.81
CA SER A 29 16.20 -3.51 12.78
C SER A 29 15.48 -4.75 12.28
N ASN A 30 14.22 -4.63 11.85
CA ASN A 30 13.42 -5.73 11.32
C ASN A 30 13.32 -5.60 9.79
N TYR A 31 13.24 -6.73 9.09
CA TYR A 31 12.92 -6.79 7.66
C TYR A 31 11.57 -6.12 7.33
N ASP A 32 10.60 -6.16 8.26
CA ASP A 32 9.34 -5.42 8.14
C ASP A 32 9.40 -3.99 8.73
N GLY A 33 10.59 -3.54 9.11
CA GLY A 33 10.93 -2.23 9.71
C GLY A 33 10.85 -1.04 8.76
N GLY A 34 10.00 -1.13 7.74
CA GLY A 34 9.82 -0.12 6.72
C GLY A 34 8.66 -0.47 5.79
N MET A 35 8.72 0.03 4.56
CA MET A 35 7.71 -0.27 3.55
C MET A 35 8.30 -1.21 2.50
N ASN A 36 7.63 -2.35 2.35
CA ASN A 36 8.03 -3.45 1.49
C ASN A 36 7.34 -3.34 0.13
N PHE A 37 8.12 -3.43 -0.95
CA PHE A 37 7.62 -3.32 -2.31
C PHE A 37 8.01 -4.53 -3.15
N LEU A 38 7.11 -4.87 -4.07
CA LEU A 38 7.43 -5.72 -5.21
C LEU A 38 7.99 -4.87 -6.35
N GLY A 39 9.02 -5.40 -7.02
CA GLY A 39 9.41 -4.93 -8.34
C GLY A 39 8.31 -5.18 -9.38
N THR A 40 8.34 -4.45 -10.48
CA THR A 40 7.43 -4.66 -11.63
C THR A 40 7.87 -5.80 -12.54
N LEU A 41 9.07 -6.35 -12.34
CA LEU A 41 9.63 -7.48 -13.08
C LEU A 41 9.61 -8.73 -12.19
N GLY A 42 8.62 -9.59 -12.41
CA GLY A 42 8.47 -10.86 -11.71
C GLY A 42 7.32 -11.66 -12.33
N GLU A 43 7.60 -12.88 -12.80
CA GLU A 43 6.61 -13.77 -13.44
C GLU A 43 5.68 -14.45 -12.44
N VAL A 44 6.03 -14.45 -11.15
CA VAL A 44 5.32 -15.25 -10.16
C VAL A 44 4.19 -14.44 -9.53
N PRO A 45 2.93 -14.85 -9.69
CA PRO A 45 1.82 -14.31 -8.92
C PRO A 45 2.12 -14.57 -7.45
N VAL A 46 2.28 -13.52 -6.65
CA VAL A 46 2.50 -13.67 -5.22
C VAL A 46 1.37 -14.50 -4.62
N HIS A 47 1.74 -15.57 -3.91
CA HIS A 47 0.88 -16.54 -3.23
C HIS A 47 -0.29 -15.96 -2.40
N GLN A 48 -0.29 -14.66 -2.08
CA GLN A 48 -1.34 -13.96 -1.33
C GLN A 48 -2.26 -13.06 -2.19
N ILE A 49 -2.36 -13.27 -3.51
CA ILE A 49 -3.25 -12.48 -4.37
C ILE A 49 -4.73 -12.56 -3.93
N SER A 50 -5.17 -13.69 -3.37
CA SER A 50 -6.57 -13.92 -2.98
C SER A 50 -7.09 -13.07 -1.82
N ASP A 51 -6.21 -12.44 -1.03
CA ASP A 51 -6.60 -11.57 0.10
C ASP A 51 -6.28 -10.09 -0.14
N ARG A 52 -6.06 -9.71 -1.41
CA ARG A 52 -5.80 -8.31 -1.80
C ARG A 52 -7.08 -7.56 -2.09
N SER A 53 -7.02 -6.27 -1.83
CA SER A 53 -8.13 -5.35 -2.09
C SER A 53 -7.69 -4.08 -2.81
N ALA A 54 -6.41 -3.72 -2.71
CA ALA A 54 -5.82 -2.63 -3.47
C ALA A 54 -4.32 -2.81 -3.69
N THR A 55 -3.84 -2.21 -4.78
CA THR A 55 -2.43 -2.08 -5.12
C THR A 55 -2.07 -0.59 -5.21
N LEU A 56 -1.04 -0.17 -4.48
CA LEU A 56 -0.52 1.19 -4.54
C LEU A 56 0.76 1.23 -5.36
N CYS A 57 0.75 2.09 -6.37
CA CYS A 57 1.85 2.24 -7.30
C CYS A 57 2.67 3.47 -6.96
N PHE A 58 3.94 3.24 -6.65
CA PHE A 58 4.87 4.26 -6.20
C PHE A 58 6.02 4.44 -7.19
N GLU A 59 6.52 5.67 -7.23
CA GLU A 59 7.75 6.06 -7.91
C GLU A 59 8.78 6.46 -6.86
N TRP A 60 9.99 5.91 -6.98
CA TRP A 60 11.15 6.25 -6.17
C TRP A 60 12.22 6.85 -7.08
N LYS A 61 12.71 8.05 -6.73
CA LYS A 61 13.74 8.78 -7.49
C LYS A 61 15.04 8.96 -6.72
N GLY A 62 15.10 8.45 -5.49
CA GLY A 62 16.29 8.53 -4.65
C GLY A 62 17.27 7.40 -4.93
N GLU A 63 18.20 7.21 -4.00
CA GLU A 63 19.23 6.18 -4.09
C GLU A 63 18.63 4.77 -4.00
N VAL A 64 19.20 3.84 -4.77
CA VAL A 64 18.93 2.40 -4.68
C VAL A 64 20.23 1.72 -4.30
N SER A 65 20.19 0.84 -3.29
CA SER A 65 21.40 0.15 -2.84
C SER A 65 21.91 -0.81 -3.91
N ILE A 66 23.19 -1.20 -3.82
CA ILE A 66 23.63 -2.46 -4.43
C ILE A 66 22.82 -3.63 -3.86
N PRO A 67 22.65 -4.73 -4.61
CA PRO A 67 21.97 -5.93 -4.14
C PRO A 67 22.51 -6.43 -2.80
N ARG A 68 21.60 -6.74 -1.86
CA ARG A 68 21.93 -7.27 -0.53
C ARG A 68 21.29 -8.62 -0.27
N SER A 69 21.89 -9.38 0.65
CA SER A 69 21.26 -10.58 1.21
C SER A 69 20.10 -10.19 2.12
N THR A 70 19.03 -10.99 2.16
CA THR A 70 17.88 -10.79 3.07
C THR A 70 18.23 -10.82 4.55
N TYR A 71 19.41 -11.35 4.90
CA TYR A 71 19.90 -11.39 6.28
C TYR A 71 20.71 -10.14 6.66
N ASP A 72 21.05 -9.29 5.69
CA ASP A 72 21.86 -8.08 5.88
C ASP A 72 20.96 -6.84 6.09
N ILE A 73 20.16 -6.89 7.15
CA ILE A 73 19.21 -5.83 7.55
C ILE A 73 19.81 -4.85 8.58
N ALA A 74 21.00 -5.11 9.08
CA ALA A 74 21.69 -4.19 9.98
C ALA A 74 22.11 -2.91 9.24
N ASP A 75 22.12 -1.78 9.96
CA ASP A 75 22.63 -0.49 9.47
C ASP A 75 21.92 0.11 8.24
N MET A 76 20.69 -0.31 7.95
CA MET A 76 19.88 0.33 6.93
C MET A 76 19.60 1.79 7.29
N LYS A 77 19.85 2.68 6.32
CA LYS A 77 19.67 4.13 6.47
C LYS A 77 18.40 4.58 5.78
N PRO A 78 17.68 5.57 6.33
CA PRO A 78 16.59 6.22 5.64
C PRO A 78 16.98 6.77 4.27
N ASN A 79 16.00 6.85 3.35
CA ASN A 79 16.13 7.41 2.00
C ASN A 79 17.06 6.61 1.05
N VAL A 80 17.29 5.34 1.33
CA VAL A 80 17.89 4.39 0.40
C VAL A 80 16.90 3.26 0.19
N LEU A 81 16.55 2.98 -1.07
CA LEU A 81 15.73 1.84 -1.43
C LEU A 81 16.62 0.60 -1.51
N TYR A 82 16.49 -0.29 -0.53
CA TYR A 82 17.33 -1.49 -0.45
C TYR A 82 16.82 -2.57 -1.39
N ASP A 83 17.66 -2.99 -2.34
CA ASP A 83 17.39 -4.11 -3.25
C ASP A 83 17.85 -5.42 -2.61
N PHE A 84 16.90 -6.22 -2.12
CA PHE A 84 17.17 -7.54 -1.60
C PHE A 84 17.15 -8.60 -2.72
N ASN A 85 18.26 -9.33 -2.80
CA ASN A 85 18.53 -10.40 -3.77
C ASN A 85 18.70 -9.94 -5.24
N GLY A 86 18.94 -8.67 -5.53
CA GLY A 86 19.35 -8.23 -6.88
C GLY A 86 18.20 -8.31 -7.90
N SER A 87 17.10 -7.67 -7.55
CA SER A 87 15.78 -7.74 -8.17
C SER A 87 15.64 -7.15 -9.57
N GLY A 88 16.76 -6.95 -10.27
CA GLY A 88 16.81 -6.83 -11.73
C GLY A 88 16.74 -8.18 -12.47
N GLN A 89 16.91 -9.31 -11.76
CA GLN A 89 16.78 -10.65 -12.32
C GLN A 89 15.54 -11.36 -11.75
N HIS A 90 14.88 -12.16 -12.59
CA HIS A 90 13.66 -12.90 -12.26
C HIS A 90 13.92 -13.89 -11.12
N PHE A 91 13.03 -13.95 -10.13
CA PHE A 91 13.12 -14.93 -9.04
C PHE A 91 11.76 -15.58 -8.79
N ASP A 92 11.82 -16.87 -8.47
CA ASP A 92 10.65 -17.71 -8.23
C ASP A 92 9.92 -17.37 -6.91
N ASN A 93 10.57 -16.64 -6.01
CA ASN A 93 9.99 -16.32 -4.71
C ASN A 93 9.21 -14.99 -4.74
N PRO A 94 7.94 -14.99 -4.33
CA PRO A 94 7.09 -13.80 -4.26
C PRO A 94 7.33 -12.82 -3.08
N ASP A 95 8.41 -12.99 -2.33
CA ASP A 95 8.75 -12.09 -1.22
C ASP A 95 9.08 -10.65 -1.67
N PRO A 96 8.85 -9.64 -0.79
CA PRO A 96 9.28 -8.27 -1.03
C PRO A 96 10.73 -8.18 -1.47
N ARG A 97 10.98 -7.30 -2.45
CA ARG A 97 12.30 -7.15 -3.07
C ARG A 97 12.95 -5.84 -2.75
N TYR A 98 12.14 -4.83 -2.59
CA TYR A 98 12.62 -3.52 -2.19
C TYR A 98 12.08 -3.17 -0.82
N LEU A 99 12.96 -2.72 0.05
CA LEU A 99 12.59 -2.17 1.35
C LEU A 99 13.02 -0.71 1.39
N LEU A 100 12.08 0.16 1.76
CA LEU A 100 12.39 1.54 2.11
C LEU A 100 12.26 1.69 3.64
N PRO A 101 13.36 1.95 4.39
CA PRO A 101 13.33 1.91 5.85
C PRO A 101 12.47 3.00 6.51
N ILE A 102 12.12 2.79 7.79
CA ILE A 102 11.58 3.85 8.66
C ILE A 102 12.44 5.12 8.59
N GLY A 103 11.78 6.27 8.60
CA GLY A 103 12.40 7.59 8.50
C GLY A 103 12.59 8.06 7.06
N SER A 104 12.35 7.19 6.07
CA SER A 104 12.45 7.58 4.67
C SER A 104 11.32 8.51 4.23
N THR A 105 11.64 9.39 3.30
CA THR A 105 10.75 10.37 2.67
C THR A 105 11.05 10.42 1.17
N GLY A 106 10.17 11.04 0.38
CA GLY A 106 10.38 11.16 -1.06
C GLY A 106 9.76 10.03 -1.89
N LEU A 107 9.02 9.11 -1.27
CA LEU A 107 8.25 8.11 -1.97
C LEU A 107 7.01 8.74 -2.61
N ILE A 108 6.87 8.67 -3.92
CA ILE A 108 5.81 9.38 -4.66
C ILE A 108 4.70 8.39 -5.02
N LEU A 109 3.49 8.58 -4.48
CA LEU A 109 2.32 7.82 -4.92
C LEU A 109 1.88 8.30 -6.30
N LYS A 110 1.77 7.36 -7.26
CA LYS A 110 1.35 7.66 -8.64
C LYS A 110 -0.11 7.34 -8.89
N HIS A 111 -0.58 6.22 -8.35
CA HIS A 111 -1.97 5.81 -8.44
C HIS A 111 -2.27 4.64 -7.49
N VAL A 112 -3.56 4.43 -7.26
CA VAL A 112 -4.17 3.32 -6.55
C VAL A 112 -5.00 2.51 -7.54
N VAL A 113 -4.82 1.19 -7.51
CA VAL A 113 -5.65 0.21 -8.19
C VAL A 113 -6.47 -0.51 -7.13
N ILE A 114 -7.77 -0.65 -7.36
CA ILE A 114 -8.67 -1.43 -6.51
C ILE A 114 -8.90 -2.78 -7.17
N ASP A 115 -8.68 -3.85 -6.43
CA ASP A 115 -8.77 -5.22 -6.92
C ASP A 115 -10.14 -5.87 -6.58
N ASP A 116 -10.85 -5.33 -5.58
CA ASP A 116 -12.13 -5.85 -5.08
C ASP A 116 -13.14 -4.70 -4.83
N GLU A 117 -14.19 -4.64 -5.66
CA GLU A 117 -15.23 -3.61 -5.58
C GLU A 117 -16.09 -3.71 -4.30
N ASP A 118 -16.33 -4.93 -3.83
CA ASP A 118 -17.14 -5.15 -2.63
C ASP A 118 -16.37 -4.68 -1.39
N GLU A 119 -15.05 -4.87 -1.39
CA GLU A 119 -14.18 -4.30 -0.36
C GLU A 119 -14.14 -2.77 -0.44
N LEU A 120 -13.95 -2.20 -1.63
CA LEU A 120 -14.02 -0.74 -1.83
C LEU A 120 -15.32 -0.16 -1.26
N LEU A 121 -16.48 -0.75 -1.61
CA LEU A 121 -17.77 -0.31 -1.11
C LEU A 121 -17.88 -0.43 0.41
N ARG A 122 -17.42 -1.56 0.97
CA ARG A 122 -17.41 -1.79 2.42
C ARG A 122 -16.65 -0.70 3.15
N ILE A 123 -15.42 -0.38 2.71
CA ILE A 123 -14.56 0.60 3.38
C ILE A 123 -15.09 2.01 3.20
N TRP A 124 -15.56 2.34 2.00
CA TRP A 124 -16.16 3.63 1.69
C TRP A 124 -17.37 3.92 2.58
N CYS A 125 -18.21 2.91 2.82
CA CYS A 125 -19.34 2.95 3.75
C CYS A 125 -18.87 3.12 5.21
N LEU A 126 -17.88 2.32 5.65
CA LEU A 126 -17.36 2.38 7.02
C LEU A 126 -16.80 3.77 7.35
N ARG A 127 -16.02 4.38 6.45
CA ARG A 127 -15.50 5.76 6.61
C ARG A 127 -16.59 6.83 6.72
N ARG A 128 -17.82 6.50 6.35
CA ARG A 128 -19.01 7.37 6.44
C ARG A 128 -19.96 6.96 7.56
N ASN A 129 -19.46 6.20 8.54
CA ASN A 129 -20.24 5.69 9.68
C ASN A 129 -21.43 4.80 9.28
N ILE A 130 -21.36 4.15 8.10
CA ILE A 130 -22.33 3.15 7.65
C ILE A 130 -21.85 1.77 8.10
N TYR A 131 -22.17 1.43 9.34
CA TYR A 131 -21.72 0.21 10.00
C TYR A 131 -22.33 -1.08 9.42
N ARG A 132 -21.76 -2.24 9.82
CA ARG A 132 -22.01 -3.59 9.27
C ARG A 132 -23.48 -3.92 9.01
N ARG A 133 -24.39 -3.59 9.94
CA ARG A 133 -25.83 -3.87 9.79
C ARG A 133 -26.46 -3.05 8.65
N LYS A 134 -26.18 -1.75 8.59
CA LYS A 134 -26.65 -0.88 7.49
C LYS A 134 -26.00 -1.28 6.17
N TYR A 135 -24.68 -1.51 6.15
CA TYR A 135 -23.98 -1.96 4.95
C TYR A 135 -24.61 -3.23 4.35
N ARG A 136 -24.91 -4.26 5.18
CA ARG A 136 -25.56 -5.49 4.70
C ARG A 136 -26.91 -5.24 4.04
N LEU A 137 -27.72 -4.33 4.59
CA LEU A 137 -29.02 -3.97 4.02
C LEU A 137 -28.85 -3.22 2.69
N LEU A 138 -27.94 -2.23 2.66
CA LEU A 138 -27.69 -1.40 1.49
C LEU A 138 -27.09 -2.20 0.31
N LYS A 139 -26.16 -3.12 0.61
CA LYS A 139 -25.51 -3.98 -0.39
C LYS A 139 -26.51 -4.88 -1.14
N ASN A 140 -27.57 -5.31 -0.46
CA ASN A 140 -28.56 -6.24 -1.02
C ASN A 140 -29.61 -5.55 -1.92
N ILE A 141 -29.61 -4.21 -2.01
CA ILE A 141 -30.49 -3.45 -2.89
C ILE A 141 -29.66 -3.04 -4.12
N PRO A 142 -29.88 -3.62 -5.31
CA PRO A 142 -29.00 -3.44 -6.47
C PRO A 142 -28.76 -1.98 -6.85
N ILE A 143 -29.84 -1.20 -7.01
CA ILE A 143 -29.78 0.22 -7.39
C ILE A 143 -28.95 1.02 -6.38
N LEU A 144 -29.14 0.75 -5.08
CA LEU A 144 -28.46 1.49 -4.02
C LEU A 144 -26.99 1.09 -3.94
N ARG A 145 -26.69 -0.21 -4.08
CA ARG A 145 -25.32 -0.71 -4.20
C ARG A 145 -24.58 0.01 -5.33
N ASP A 146 -25.18 0.09 -6.51
CA ASP A 146 -24.53 0.68 -7.69
C ASP A 146 -24.32 2.19 -7.52
N VAL A 147 -25.27 2.91 -6.94
CA VAL A 147 -25.11 4.35 -6.62
C VAL A 147 -23.97 4.58 -5.62
N LEU A 148 -23.88 3.76 -4.57
CA LEU A 148 -22.84 3.90 -3.56
C LEU A 148 -21.47 3.51 -4.11
N LEU A 149 -21.41 2.43 -4.89
CA LEU A 149 -20.19 1.96 -5.54
C LEU A 149 -19.68 2.98 -6.56
N HIS A 150 -20.58 3.58 -7.35
CA HIS A 150 -20.21 4.68 -8.25
C HIS A 150 -19.56 5.84 -7.48
N ARG A 151 -20.15 6.25 -6.35
CA ARG A 151 -19.55 7.30 -5.50
C ARG A 151 -18.20 6.90 -4.91
N ALA A 152 -18.02 5.63 -4.56
CA ALA A 152 -16.74 5.12 -4.09
C ALA A 152 -15.67 5.17 -5.20
N TRP A 153 -16.02 4.75 -6.41
CA TRP A 153 -15.14 4.85 -7.57
C TRP A 153 -14.76 6.29 -7.92
N GLN A 154 -15.72 7.23 -7.85
CA GLN A 154 -15.44 8.66 -8.03
C GLN A 154 -14.38 9.19 -7.06
N GLU A 155 -14.34 8.68 -5.82
CA GLU A 155 -13.30 9.06 -4.86
C GLU A 155 -11.92 8.54 -5.28
N ILE A 156 -11.83 7.27 -5.73
CA ILE A 156 -10.59 6.69 -6.25
C ILE A 156 -10.10 7.43 -7.50
N TYR A 157 -11.00 7.81 -8.40
CA TYR A 157 -10.64 8.59 -9.58
C TYR A 157 -10.06 9.95 -9.21
N ARG A 158 -10.64 10.64 -8.22
CA ARG A 158 -10.11 11.92 -7.72
C ARG A 158 -8.73 11.76 -7.10
N ILE A 159 -8.53 10.75 -6.25
CA ILE A 159 -7.22 10.43 -5.67
C ILE A 159 -6.18 10.22 -6.78
N ASN A 160 -6.52 9.42 -7.80
CA ASN A 160 -5.62 9.14 -8.91
C ASN A 160 -5.34 10.37 -9.78
N GLU A 161 -6.32 11.24 -10.00
CA GLU A 161 -6.12 12.54 -10.66
C GLU A 161 -5.18 13.44 -9.85
N GLU A 162 -5.35 13.51 -8.53
CA GLU A 162 -4.48 14.28 -7.65
C GLU A 162 -3.05 13.76 -7.67
N CYS A 163 -2.85 12.43 -7.63
CA CYS A 163 -1.53 11.80 -7.73
C CYS A 163 -0.84 12.05 -9.08
N ARG A 164 -1.61 12.24 -10.16
CA ARG A 164 -1.06 12.57 -11.49
C ARG A 164 -0.69 14.05 -11.63
N LYS A 165 -1.52 14.95 -11.07
CA LYS A 165 -1.32 16.40 -11.18
C LYS A 165 -0.29 16.93 -10.19
N ASN A 166 -0.21 16.33 -9.01
CA ASN A 166 0.64 16.79 -7.92
C ASN A 166 1.68 15.73 -7.55
N THR A 167 2.82 16.16 -7.03
CA THR A 167 3.77 15.22 -6.42
C THR A 167 3.25 14.81 -5.04
N PHE A 168 2.62 13.63 -4.99
CA PHE A 168 2.07 13.06 -3.76
C PHE A 168 3.16 12.31 -3.00
N VAL A 169 3.95 13.04 -2.19
CA VAL A 169 5.05 12.48 -1.40
C VAL A 169 4.55 11.90 -0.08
N ILE A 170 5.00 10.70 0.25
CA ILE A 170 4.69 10.00 1.51
C ILE A 170 5.97 9.75 2.31
N SER A 171 5.82 9.79 3.63
CA SER A 171 6.87 9.46 4.60
C SER A 171 6.62 8.11 5.27
N ILE A 172 7.68 7.36 5.55
CA ILE A 172 7.64 6.10 6.29
C ILE A 172 8.02 6.38 7.72
N CYS A 173 7.17 6.00 8.66
CA CYS A 173 7.35 6.33 10.05
C CYS A 173 7.14 5.12 10.95
N HIS A 174 7.74 5.20 12.13
CA HIS A 174 7.49 4.24 13.18
C HIS A 174 6.25 4.67 13.98
N ARG A 175 5.34 3.73 14.22
CA ARG A 175 4.30 3.88 15.24
C ARG A 175 4.50 2.79 16.27
N PRO A 176 4.95 3.10 17.48
CA PRO A 176 5.07 2.09 18.52
C PRO A 176 3.71 1.44 18.76
N HIS A 177 3.69 0.13 19.00
CA HIS A 177 2.47 -0.56 19.40
C HIS A 177 1.86 0.16 20.60
N GLU A 178 0.63 0.64 20.46
CA GLU A 178 -0.19 1.04 21.61
C GLU A 178 -0.45 -0.25 22.40
N ILE A 179 0.17 -0.35 23.59
CA ILE A 179 0.02 -1.45 24.55
C ILE A 179 -1.38 -1.39 25.16
#